data_AF-A0A0C9U5K5-F1
#
_entry.id   AF-A0A0C9U5K5-F1
#
_cell.length_a   1.000
_cell.length_b   1.000
_cell.length_c   1.000
_cell.angle_alpha   90.00
_cell.angle_beta   90.00
_cell.angle_gamma   90.00
#
_symmetry.space_group_name_H-M   'P 1'
#
loop_
_entity.id
_entity.type
_entity.pdbx_description
1 polymer ?
#
loop_
_entity_poly.entity_id
_entity_poly.type
_entity_poly.pdbx_seq_one_letter_code
_entity_poly.pdbx_strand_id
1 'polypeptide(L)' 'RIVDTHGLLDCGAGANLIDHHFVLKNRLPRTRLAKPLKPRNVDGTENVGGTI' A
#
# COMPACT_ATOMS: atom_id res chain seq x y z
N ARG A 1 4.81 -13.39 -13.20
CA ARG A 1 3.56 -14.00 -12.70
C ARG A 1 2.52 -12.90 -12.60
N ILE A 2 1.36 -13.09 -13.20
CA ILE A 2 0.23 -12.15 -13.08
C ILE A 2 -0.65 -12.63 -11.92
N VAL A 3 -1.16 -11.70 -11.12
CA VAL A 3 -2.04 -11.97 -9.97
C VAL A 3 -3.23 -11.04 -10.08
N ASP A 4 -4.41 -11.60 -10.34
CA ASP A 4 -5.66 -10.85 -10.43
C ASP A 4 -6.26 -10.65 -9.05
N THR A 5 -6.85 -9.47 -8.81
CA THR A 5 -7.55 -9.13 -7.57
C THR A 5 -8.54 -7.99 -7.81
N HIS A 6 -9.46 -7.80 -6.87
CA HIS A 6 -10.29 -6.60 -6.80
C HIS A 6 -9.49 -5.46 -6.18
N GLY A 7 -9.65 -4.26 -6.74
CA GLY A 7 -9.07 -3.02 -6.23
C GLY A 7 -10.17 -2.01 -5.92
N LEU A 8 -9.86 -1.04 -5.06
CA LEU A 8 -10.71 0.11 -4.82
C LEU A 8 -10.35 1.23 -5.81
N LEU A 9 -11.34 1.76 -6.52
CA LEU A 9 -11.18 2.99 -7.29
C LEU A 9 -11.38 4.17 -6.33
N ASP A 10 -10.29 4.79 -5.91
CA ASP A 10 -10.28 5.86 -4.92
C ASP A 10 -9.62 7.13 -5.48
N CYS A 11 -10.43 8.13 -5.83
CA CYS A 11 -9.94 9.43 -6.30
C CYS A 11 -9.35 10.30 -5.18
N GLY A 12 -9.56 9.94 -3.91
CA GLY A 12 -8.95 10.58 -2.75
C GLY A 12 -7.52 10.12 -2.49
N ALA A 13 -7.08 9.02 -3.10
CA ALA A 13 -5.73 8.49 -2.94
C ALA A 13 -4.73 9.18 -3.89
N GLY A 14 -3.67 9.76 -3.34
CA GLY A 14 -2.61 10.40 -4.12
C GLY A 14 -1.64 9.41 -4.80
N ALA A 15 -1.78 8.11 -4.56
CA ALA A 15 -0.93 7.07 -5.13
C ALA A 15 -1.68 5.73 -5.21
N ASN A 16 -1.19 4.85 -6.08
CA ASN A 16 -1.63 3.46 -6.11
C ASN A 16 -1.02 2.72 -4.92
N LEU A 17 -1.87 2.16 -4.06
CA LEU A 17 -1.45 1.45 -2.85
C LEU A 17 -1.86 -0.02 -2.95
N ILE A 18 -1.10 -0.90 -2.30
CA ILE A 18 -1.37 -2.33 -2.23
C ILE A 18 -1.13 -2.83 -0.80
N ASP A 19 -1.99 -3.73 -0.34
CA ASP A 19 -1.88 -4.32 1.00
C ASP A 19 -0.60 -5.15 1.15
N HIS A 20 0.08 -4.97 2.29
CA HIS A 20 1.34 -5.66 2.59
C HIS A 20 1.17 -7.18 2.70
N HIS A 21 0.07 -7.66 3.29
CA HIS A 21 -0.17 -9.10 3.41
C HIS A 21 -0.43 -9.74 2.05
N PHE A 22 -1.12 -9.05 1.15
CA PHE A 22 -1.33 -9.48 -0.23
C PHE A 22 0.01 -9.63 -0.98
N VAL A 23 0.91 -8.65 -0.84
CA VAL A 23 2.26 -8.68 -1.43
C VAL A 23 3.04 -9.90 -0.94
N LEU A 24 3.03 -10.17 0.37
CA LEU A 24 3.71 -11.31 0.97
C LEU A 24 3.12 -12.65 0.52
N LYS A 25 1.80 -12.79 0.60
CA LYS A 25 1.08 -14.02 0.21
C LYS A 25 1.37 -14.41 -1.23
N ASN A 26 1.41 -13.43 -2.14
CA ASN A 26 1.62 -13.67 -3.56
C ASN A 26 3.09 -13.64 -3.99
N ARG A 27 4.02 -13.37 -3.06
CA ARG A 27 5.46 -13.26 -3.31
C ARG A 27 5.78 -12.28 -4.45
N LEU A 28 5.12 -11.12 -4.41
CA LEU A 28 5.38 -10.07 -5.41
C LEU A 28 6.80 -9.48 -5.18
N PRO A 29 7.52 -9.07 -6.25
CA PRO A 29 8.80 -8.40 -6.12
C PRO A 29 8.70 -7.15 -5.26
N ARG A 30 9.69 -6.94 -4.38
CA ARG A 30 9.76 -5.81 -3.46
C ARG A 30 11.15 -5.18 -3.51
N THR A 31 11.19 -3.86 -3.52
CA THR A 31 12.42 -3.10 -3.27
C THR A 31 12.36 -2.56 -1.85
N ARG A 32 13.37 -2.87 -1.03
CA ARG A 32 13.43 -2.32 0.33
C ARG A 32 13.80 -0.83 0.25
N LEU A 33 12.95 0.02 0.81
CA LEU A 33 13.26 1.43 0.95
C LEU A 33 14.22 1.65 2.12
N ALA A 34 15.08 2.67 2.01
CA ALA A 34 16.00 3.05 3.09
C ALA A 34 15.25 3.53 4.34
N LYS A 35 14.06 4.11 4.18
CA LYS A 35 13.15 4.52 5.25
C LYS A 35 11.72 4.09 4.90
N PRO A 36 10.91 3.67 5.89
CA PRO A 36 9.49 3.39 5.69
C PRO A 36 8.74 4.61 5.15
N LEU A 37 7.69 4.38 4.36
CA LEU A 37 6.76 5.43 4.01
C LEU A 37 5.79 5.64 5.18
N LYS A 38 5.50 6.89 5.50
CA LYS A 38 4.54 7.26 6.55
C LYS A 38 3.28 7.82 5.91
N PRO A 39 2.33 6.98 5.46
CA PRO A 39 1.08 7.47 4.90
C PRO A 39 0.29 8.22 5.98
N ARG A 40 -0.30 9.34 5.55
CA ARG A 40 -1.22 10.13 6.36
C ARG A 40 -2.59 10.09 5.70
N ASN A 41 -3.62 10.15 6.52
CA ASN A 41 -4.98 10.37 6.06
C ASN A 41 -5.13 11.80 5.54
N VAL A 42 -6.26 12.09 4.87
CA VAL A 42 -6.55 13.41 4.32
C VAL A 42 -6.60 14.50 5.41
N ASP A 43 -7.04 14.14 6.61
CA ASP A 43 -7.06 15.02 7.79
C ASP A 43 -5.67 15.20 8.46
N GLY A 44 -4.63 14.56 7.91
CA GLY A 44 -3.25 14.67 8.38
C GLY A 44 -2.90 13.72 9.53
N THR A 45 -3.83 12.91 10.04
CA THR A 45 -3.51 11.91 11.06
C THR A 45 -2.68 10.76 10.46
N GLU A 46 -1.96 10.04 11.32
CA GLU A 46 -1.28 8.82 10.87
C GLU A 46 -2.31 7.78 10.41
N ASN A 47 -2.00 7.10 9.29
CA ASN A 47 -2.80 5.98 8.86
C ASN A 47 -2.45 4.76 9.73
N VAL A 48 -3.31 4.46 10.71
CA VAL A 48 -3.09 3.41 11.72
C VAL A 48 -2.95 2.01 11.10
N GLY A 49 -3.50 1.78 9.90
CA GLY A 49 -3.37 0.51 9.16
C GLY A 49 -2.28 0.51 8.09
N GLY A 50 -1.61 1.64 7.88
CA GLY A 50 -0.68 1.88 6.78
C GLY A 50 0.78 1.86 7.22
N THR A 51 1.24 0.80 7.87
CA THR A 51 2.67 0.58 8.04
C THR A 51 3.23 -0.11 6.79
N ILE A 52 3.90 0.65 5.91
CA ILE A 52 4.57 0.16 4.69
C ILE A 52 6.07 -0.01 4.94
#